data_AF-A0A1Z9M4B9-F1
#
_entry.id   AF-A0A1Z9M4B9-F1
#
_cell.length_a   1.000
_cell.length_b   1.000
_cell.length_c   1.000
_cell.angle_alpha   90.00
_cell.angle_beta   90.00
_cell.angle_gamma   90.00
#
_symmetry.space_group_name_H-M   'P 1'
#
loop_
_entity.id
_entity.type
_entity.pdbx_description
1 polymer ?
#
loop_
_entity_poly.entity_id
_entity_poly.type
_entity_poly.pdbx_seq_one_letter_code
_entity_poly.pdbx_strand_id
1 'polypeptide(L)'
;MWLNLLGMGVKTAAKLYQDKQKTKEALSEARLHHAEKMRRGEIEYKGKVFEHQKGDWKDEFVLIVLSTPIFMLAYSVFADDPEIERKMDLFFEKLQSMPWWLVGLWVSVVAAIYGIKASEIKNFSK
;
A
#
# COMPACT_ATOMS: atom_id res chain seq x y z
N MET A 1 7.04 20.39 42.92
CA MET A 1 6.17 20.18 41.75
C MET A 1 6.72 19.15 40.74
N TRP A 2 8.03 18.90 40.66
CA TRP A 2 8.60 17.92 39.71
C TRP A 2 8.45 16.43 40.09
N LEU A 3 8.47 16.08 41.39
CA LEU A 3 8.31 14.69 41.87
C LEU A 3 6.89 14.13 41.61
N ASN A 4 5.86 14.98 41.68
CA ASN A 4 4.48 14.58 41.37
C ASN A 4 4.30 14.31 39.87
N LEU A 5 5.01 15.03 38.99
CA LEU A 5 5.00 14.80 37.54
C LEU A 5 5.76 13.53 37.16
N LEU A 6 6.91 13.25 37.78
CA LEU A 6 7.64 11.98 37.61
C LEU A 6 6.81 10.78 38.11
N GLY A 7 6.19 10.89 39.28
CA GLY A 7 5.29 9.86 39.81
C GLY A 7 4.06 9.63 38.92
N MET A 8 3.53 10.69 38.28
CA MET A 8 2.44 10.58 37.31
C MET A 8 2.92 9.97 35.99
N GLY A 9 4.11 10.33 35.50
CA GLY A 9 4.73 9.75 34.29
C GLY A 9 5.04 8.26 34.43
N VAL A 10 5.54 7.82 35.59
CA VAL A 10 5.79 6.39 35.88
C VAL A 10 4.47 5.61 35.98
N LYS A 11 3.45 6.18 36.62
CA LYS A 11 2.10 5.56 36.68
C LYS A 11 1.46 5.47 35.29
N THR A 12 1.61 6.49 34.46
CA THR A 12 1.11 6.49 33.08
C THR A 12 1.86 5.50 32.21
N ALA A 13 3.20 5.39 32.35
CA ALA A 13 4.00 4.39 31.64
C ALA A 13 3.66 2.95 32.06
N ALA A 14 3.49 2.70 33.36
CA ALA A 14 3.05 1.41 33.89
C ALA A 14 1.65 1.05 33.40
N LYS A 15 0.72 2.02 33.37
CA LYS A 15 -0.64 1.82 32.84
C LYS A 15 -0.61 1.52 31.33
N LEU A 16 0.21 2.22 30.55
CA LEU A 16 0.40 1.97 29.12
C LEU A 16 0.92 0.55 28.84
N TYR A 17 1.83 0.07 29.69
CA TYR A 17 2.38 -1.28 29.59
C TYR A 17 1.33 -2.35 29.92
N GLN A 18 0.59 -2.14 31.02
CA GLN A 18 -0.53 -3.01 31.41
C GLN A 18 -1.62 -3.03 30.34
N ASP A 19 -1.95 -1.88 29.74
CA ASP A 19 -2.95 -1.77 28.68
C ASP A 19 -2.49 -2.48 27.40
N LYS A 20 -1.20 -2.40 27.05
CA LYS A 20 -0.64 -3.22 25.95
C LYS A 20 -0.76 -4.72 26.21
N GLN A 21 -0.58 -5.15 27.46
CA GLN A 21 -0.68 -6.56 27.82
C GLN A 21 -2.13 -7.04 27.78
N LYS A 22 -3.06 -6.27 28.36
CA LYS A 22 -4.51 -6.50 28.26
C LYS A 22 -5.00 -6.51 26.81
N THR A 23 -4.46 -5.63 25.97
CA THR A 23 -4.79 -5.59 24.53
C THR A 23 -4.34 -6.88 23.83
N LYS A 24 -3.16 -7.42 24.18
CA LYS A 24 -2.68 -8.71 23.64
C LYS A 24 -3.55 -9.88 24.09
N GLU A 25 -3.96 -9.89 25.35
CA GLU A 25 -4.86 -10.90 25.91
C GLU A 25 -6.23 -10.85 25.23
N ALA A 26 -6.85 -9.68 25.16
CA ALA A 26 -8.14 -9.48 24.49
C ALA A 26 -8.08 -9.83 22.99
N LEU A 27 -6.97 -9.50 22.31
CA LEU A 27 -6.75 -9.88 20.91
C LEU A 27 -6.58 -11.40 20.75
N SER A 28 -5.93 -12.06 21.71
CA SER A 28 -5.80 -13.52 21.72
C SER A 28 -7.15 -14.20 21.92
N GLU A 29 -7.95 -13.73 22.87
CA GLU A 29 -9.32 -14.21 23.09
C GLU A 29 -10.21 -13.98 21.86
N ALA A 30 -10.14 -12.79 21.25
CA ALA A 30 -10.86 -12.49 20.03
C ALA A 30 -10.46 -13.44 18.88
N ARG A 31 -9.16 -13.76 18.73
CA ARG A 31 -8.68 -14.74 17.74
C ARG A 31 -9.20 -16.14 18.03
N LEU A 32 -9.21 -16.57 19.29
CA LEU A 32 -9.75 -17.87 19.69
C LEU A 32 -11.23 -17.96 19.39
N HIS A 33 -12.03 -16.97 19.79
CA HIS A 33 -13.45 -16.92 19.47
C HIS A 33 -13.73 -16.88 17.97
N HIS A 34 -12.92 -16.15 17.20
CA HIS A 34 -13.02 -16.11 15.76
C HIS A 34 -12.70 -17.48 15.13
N ALA A 35 -11.67 -18.18 15.63
CA ALA A 35 -11.32 -19.54 15.20
C ALA A 35 -12.39 -20.57 15.60
N GLU A 36 -12.98 -20.43 16.79
CA GLU A 36 -14.09 -21.28 17.24
C GLU A 36 -15.33 -21.09 16.36
N LYS A 37 -15.68 -19.85 16.02
CA LYS A 37 -16.78 -19.55 15.10
C LYS A 37 -16.52 -20.04 13.68
N MET A 38 -15.28 -19.97 13.20
CA MET A 38 -14.90 -20.64 11.95
C MET A 38 -15.07 -22.15 12.03
N ARG A 39 -14.63 -22.78 13.14
CA ARG A 39 -14.75 -24.24 13.34
C ARG A 39 -16.22 -24.68 13.40
N ARG A 40 -17.09 -23.84 13.98
CA ARG A 40 -18.55 -24.05 14.03
C ARG A 40 -19.24 -23.81 12.68
N GLY A 41 -18.55 -23.26 11.69
CA GLY A 41 -19.11 -22.92 10.38
C GLY A 41 -19.99 -21.67 10.37
N GLU A 42 -19.97 -20.86 11.44
CA GLU A 42 -20.70 -19.59 11.53
C GLU A 42 -20.03 -18.48 10.69
N ILE A 43 -18.76 -18.66 10.34
CA ILE A 43 -17.98 -17.71 9.52
C ILE A 43 -17.29 -18.50 8.42
N GLU A 44 -17.41 -18.01 7.18
CA GLU A 44 -16.77 -18.63 6.02
C GLU A 44 -15.23 -18.59 6.15
N TYR A 45 -14.57 -19.72 5.94
CA TYR A 45 -13.12 -19.84 6.04
C TYR A 45 -12.43 -19.07 4.91
N LYS A 46 -12.06 -17.81 5.16
CA LYS A 46 -11.28 -16.96 4.23
C LYS A 46 -9.78 -17.27 4.25
N GLY A 47 -9.38 -18.50 4.57
CA GLY A 47 -8.00 -18.88 4.89
C GLY A 47 -6.97 -18.77 3.76
N LYS A 48 -7.38 -18.52 2.51
CA LYS A 48 -6.43 -18.34 1.39
C LYS A 48 -6.30 -16.90 0.89
N VAL A 49 -7.12 -15.96 1.36
CA VAL A 49 -7.13 -14.59 0.81
C VAL A 49 -6.19 -13.64 1.57
N PHE A 50 -5.92 -13.93 2.86
CA PHE A 50 -5.06 -13.07 3.69
C PHE A 50 -3.57 -13.41 3.63
N GLU A 51 -3.20 -14.64 3.28
CA GLU A 51 -1.78 -15.03 3.18
C GLU A 51 -1.14 -14.58 1.86
N HIS A 52 -1.91 -14.46 0.78
CA HIS A 52 -1.43 -13.99 -0.52
C HIS A 52 -1.27 -12.46 -0.63
N GLN A 53 -1.59 -11.69 0.42
CA GLN A 53 -1.37 -10.24 0.45
C GLN A 53 0.03 -9.84 0.94
N LYS A 54 0.82 -10.78 1.46
CA LYS A 54 2.19 -10.49 1.93
C LYS A 54 3.17 -10.76 0.79
N GLY A 55 3.48 -9.73 0.03
CA GLY A 55 4.45 -9.77 -1.06
C GLY A 55 3.80 -9.92 -2.43
N ASP A 56 2.87 -9.03 -2.76
CA ASP A 56 2.40 -8.93 -4.13
C ASP A 56 3.50 -8.22 -4.95
N TRP A 57 4.43 -9.00 -5.48
CA TRP A 57 5.50 -8.54 -6.39
C TRP A 57 4.97 -7.66 -7.53
N LYS A 58 3.68 -7.81 -7.84
CA LYS A 58 2.97 -7.01 -8.83
C LYS A 58 2.89 -5.53 -8.43
N ASP A 59 2.74 -5.23 -7.14
CA ASP A 59 2.71 -3.86 -6.62
C ASP A 59 4.07 -3.18 -6.80
N GLU A 60 5.15 -3.90 -6.45
CA GLU A 60 6.53 -3.42 -6.65
C GLU A 60 6.85 -3.23 -8.14
N PHE A 61 6.39 -4.14 -9.01
CA PHE A 61 6.57 -4.01 -10.45
C PHE A 61 5.89 -2.75 -11.01
N VAL A 62 4.63 -2.51 -10.64
CA VAL A 62 3.91 -1.31 -11.08
C VAL A 62 4.56 -0.05 -10.51
N LEU A 63 5.00 -0.07 -9.25
CA LEU A 63 5.73 1.03 -8.63
C LEU A 63 7.02 1.37 -9.41
N ILE A 64 7.79 0.36 -9.81
CA ILE A 64 9.00 0.55 -10.63
C ILE A 64 8.66 1.13 -12.00
N VAL A 65 7.63 0.60 -12.67
CA VAL A 65 7.24 1.09 -14.01
C VAL A 65 6.75 2.53 -13.95
N LEU A 66 5.93 2.88 -12.96
CA LEU A 66 5.42 4.26 -12.76
C LEU A 66 6.52 5.24 -12.33
N SER A 67 7.53 4.78 -11.60
CA SER A 67 8.66 5.61 -11.17
C SER A 67 9.78 5.71 -12.21
N THR A 68 9.82 4.82 -13.21
CA THR A 68 10.83 4.80 -14.28
C THR A 68 11.03 6.17 -14.96
N PRO A 69 9.97 6.93 -15.34
CA PRO A 69 10.15 8.26 -15.92
C PRO A 69 10.81 9.26 -14.98
N ILE A 70 10.53 9.16 -13.68
CA ILE A 70 11.12 10.04 -12.64
C ILE A 70 12.62 9.73 -12.50
N PHE A 71 13.00 8.45 -12.54
CA PHE A 71 14.41 8.05 -12.51
C PHE A 71 15.17 8.50 -13.76
N MET A 72 14.54 8.42 -14.94
CA MET A 72 15.15 8.95 -16.17
C MET A 72 15.36 10.47 -16.11
N LEU A 73 14.40 11.22 -15.56
CA LEU A 73 14.55 12.66 -15.34
C LEU A 73 15.68 12.98 -14.37
N ALA A 74 15.72 12.28 -13.23
CA ALA A 74 16.81 12.45 -12.26
C ALA A 74 18.18 12.18 -12.92
N TYR A 75 18.29 11.10 -13.70
CA TYR A 75 19.52 10.78 -14.44
C TYR A 75 19.89 11.87 -15.45
N SER A 76 18.91 12.40 -16.20
CA SER A 76 19.13 13.49 -17.16
C SER A 76 19.71 14.75 -16.52
N VAL A 77 19.29 15.09 -15.30
CA VAL A 77 19.78 16.26 -14.56
C VAL A 77 21.25 16.09 -14.13
N PHE A 78 21.67 14.87 -13.79
CA PHE A 78 23.05 14.62 -13.34
C PHE A 78 24.02 14.32 -14.49
N ALA A 79 23.52 13.96 -15.68
CA ALA A 79 24.37 13.53 -16.78
C ALA A 79 25.04 14.69 -17.54
N ASP A 80 24.53 15.92 -17.44
CA ASP A 80 25.05 17.16 -18.07
C ASP A 80 25.45 17.00 -19.56
N ASP A 81 24.74 16.09 -20.26
CA ASP A 81 24.99 15.72 -21.66
C ASP A 81 23.80 16.16 -22.53
N PRO A 82 24.03 17.06 -23.51
CA PRO A 82 22.99 17.53 -24.44
C PRO A 82 22.30 16.43 -25.23
N GLU A 83 22.97 15.29 -25.47
CA GLU A 83 22.39 14.16 -26.19
C GLU A 83 21.33 13.43 -25.34
N ILE A 84 21.55 13.36 -24.03
CA ILE A 84 20.63 12.69 -23.08
C ILE A 84 19.36 13.53 -22.92
N GLU A 85 19.48 14.84 -22.78
CA GLU A 85 18.35 15.78 -22.73
C GLU A 85 17.45 15.63 -23.97
N ARG A 86 18.06 15.61 -25.16
CA ARG A 86 17.33 15.47 -26.42
C ARG A 86 16.62 14.13 -26.58
N LYS A 87 17.21 13.04 -26.07
CA LYS A 87 16.57 11.71 -26.02
C LYS A 87 15.43 11.68 -25.01
N MET A 88 15.56 12.41 -23.90
CA MET A 88 14.50 12.54 -22.91
C MET A 88 13.29 13.30 -23.46
N ASP A 89 13.52 14.43 -24.11
CA ASP A 89 12.45 15.21 -24.74
C ASP A 89 11.70 14.38 -25.78
N LEU A 90 12.43 13.64 -26.63
CA LEU A 90 11.83 12.74 -27.60
C LEU A 90 11.00 11.63 -26.93
N PHE A 91 11.47 11.06 -25.83
CA PHE A 91 10.72 10.06 -25.08
C PHE A 91 9.39 10.63 -24.57
N PHE A 92 9.41 11.80 -23.93
CA PHE A 92 8.19 12.44 -23.43
C PHE A 92 7.24 12.88 -24.54
N GLU A 93 7.75 13.40 -25.65
CA GLU A 93 6.96 13.73 -26.84
C GLU A 93 6.23 12.48 -27.34
N LYS A 94 6.94 11.35 -27.49
CA LYS A 94 6.32 10.11 -27.94
C LYS A 94 5.33 9.55 -26.92
N LEU A 95 5.64 9.64 -25.63
CA LEU A 95 4.77 9.22 -24.55
C LEU A 95 3.44 10.01 -24.54
N GLN A 96 3.50 11.32 -24.75
CA GLN A 96 2.30 12.18 -24.83
C GLN A 96 1.52 11.97 -26.13
N SER A 97 2.21 11.67 -27.24
CA SER A 97 1.57 11.41 -28.53
C SER A 97 0.86 10.04 -28.62
N MET A 98 0.87 9.23 -27.56
CA MET A 98 0.29 7.90 -27.60
C MET A 98 -1.22 7.93 -27.85
N PRO A 99 -1.74 7.03 -28.71
CA PRO A 99 -3.18 6.89 -28.93
C PRO A 99 -3.93 6.54 -27.64
N TRP A 100 -5.08 7.20 -27.43
CA TRP A 100 -5.88 7.05 -26.20
C TRP A 100 -6.32 5.60 -25.92
N TRP A 101 -6.55 4.79 -26.97
CA TRP A 101 -6.96 3.39 -26.81
C TRP A 101 -5.86 2.54 -26.18
N LEU A 102 -4.59 2.85 -26.47
CA LEU A 102 -3.44 2.13 -25.93
C LEU A 102 -3.24 2.49 -24.45
N VAL A 103 -3.36 3.77 -24.12
CA VAL A 103 -3.35 4.26 -22.73
C VAL A 103 -4.47 3.60 -21.93
N GLY A 104 -5.68 3.53 -22.49
CA GLY A 104 -6.83 2.88 -21.87
C GLY A 104 -6.63 1.37 -21.62
N LEU A 105 -6.01 0.66 -22.58
CA LEU A 105 -5.64 -0.76 -22.40
C LEU A 105 -4.63 -0.91 -21.26
N TRP A 106 -3.63 -0.03 -21.22
CA TRP A 106 -2.61 -0.02 -20.16
C TRP A 106 -3.22 0.16 -18.76
N VAL A 107 -4.09 1.17 -18.60
CA VAL A 107 -4.82 1.40 -17.34
C VAL A 107 -5.70 0.21 -16.97
N SER A 108 -6.33 -0.45 -17.96
CA SER A 108 -7.16 -1.64 -17.71
C SER A 108 -6.34 -2.83 -17.19
N VAL A 109 -5.13 -3.02 -17.70
CA VAL A 109 -4.20 -4.06 -17.21
C VAL A 109 -3.79 -3.78 -15.77
N VAL A 110 -3.44 -2.53 -15.44
CA VAL A 110 -3.10 -2.14 -14.06
C VAL A 110 -4.28 -2.34 -13.12
N ALA A 111 -5.49 -1.92 -13.52
CA ALA A 111 -6.70 -2.12 -12.72
C ALA A 111 -6.99 -3.60 -12.47
N ALA A 112 -6.75 -4.47 -13.46
CA ALA A 112 -6.89 -5.92 -13.33
C ALA A 112 -5.85 -6.53 -12.36
N ILE A 113 -4.62 -6.02 -12.36
CA ILE A 113 -3.55 -6.46 -11.44
C ILE A 113 -3.93 -6.19 -9.97
N TYR A 114 -4.44 -4.99 -9.68
CA TYR A 114 -4.84 -4.59 -8.33
C TYR A 114 -6.23 -5.09 -7.92
N GLY A 115 -6.94 -5.79 -8.81
CA GLY A 115 -8.30 -6.25 -8.53
C GLY A 115 -9.31 -5.13 -8.30
N ILE A 116 -8.96 -3.87 -8.63
CA ILE A 116 -9.88 -2.75 -8.60
C ILE A 116 -10.85 -2.97 -9.77
N LYS A 117 -12.01 -3.53 -9.46
CA LYS A 117 -13.08 -3.61 -10.44
C LYS A 117 -13.48 -2.18 -10.77
N ALA A 118 -13.61 -1.85 -12.05
CA ALA A 118 -14.12 -0.55 -12.50
C ALA A 118 -15.48 -0.16 -11.86
N SER A 119 -16.19 -1.12 -11.27
CA SER A 119 -17.41 -0.91 -10.46
C SER A 119 -17.19 -0.13 -9.15
N GLU A 120 -15.98 -0.13 -8.57
CA GLU A 120 -15.70 0.56 -7.29
C GLU A 120 -15.29 2.02 -7.48
N ILE A 121 -14.81 2.40 -8.68
CA ILE A 121 -14.42 3.76 -9.02
C ILE A 121 -15.63 4.73 -9.02
N LYS A 122 -16.86 4.22 -9.14
CA LYS A 122 -18.10 5.03 -9.13
C LYS A 122 -18.48 5.62 -7.77
N ASN A 123 -17.83 5.23 -6.67
CA ASN A 123 -18.20 5.69 -5.33
C ASN A 123 -17.44 6.92 -4.82
N PHE A 124 -16.52 7.48 -5.60
CA PHE A 124 -15.78 8.71 -5.22
C PHE A 124 -16.52 10.02 -5.55
N SER A 125 -17.77 9.95 -6.00
CA SER A 125 -18.63 11.12 -6.29
C SER A 125 -19.82 11.22 -5.30
N LYS A 126 -19.55 11.13 -4.01
CA LYS A 126 -20.50 11.54 -2.95
C LYS A 126 -19.80 12.40 -1.92
#